data_AF-A0A2J0N2Q5-F1
#
_entry.id   AF-A0A2J0N2Q5-F1
#
_cell.length_a   1.000
_cell.length_b   1.000
_cell.length_c   1.000
_cell.angle_alpha   90.00
_cell.angle_beta   90.00
_cell.angle_gamma   90.00
#
_symmetry.space_group_name_H-M   'P 1'
#
loop_
_entity.id
_entity.type
_entity.pdbx_description
1 polymer ?
#
loop_
_entity_poly.entity_id
_entity_poly.type
_entity_poly.pdbx_seq_one_letter_code
_entity_poly.pdbx_strand_id
1 'polypeptide(L)' 'RYVPSVTNFILIELGPKSGEVAGKLLKKGVIVRNMKAWGLGNFIRVTIGKKEENKRFVKELKKIII' A
#
# COMPACT_ATOMS: atom_id res chain seq x y z
N ARG A 1 -4.47 1.14 -10.21
CA ARG A 1 -5.37 -0.04 -10.42
C ARG A 1 -5.34 -0.88 -9.15
N TYR A 2 -6.45 -1.50 -8.73
CA TYR A 2 -6.48 -2.40 -7.56
C TYR A 2 -7.09 -3.75 -7.97
N VAL A 3 -6.68 -4.82 -7.29
CA VAL A 3 -7.22 -6.18 -7.52
C VAL A 3 -8.39 -6.41 -6.56
N PRO A 4 -9.57 -6.90 -7.01
CA PRO A 4 -10.67 -7.27 -6.13
C PRO A 4 -10.18 -8.23 -5.05
N SER A 5 -10.45 -7.90 -3.79
CA SER A 5 -10.01 -8.72 -2.67
C SER A 5 -11.05 -9.76 -2.29
N VAL A 6 -10.58 -10.96 -1.96
CA VAL A 6 -11.36 -12.07 -1.40
C VAL A 6 -11.14 -12.23 0.11
N THR A 7 -10.47 -11.28 0.78
CA THR A 7 -10.04 -11.42 2.19
C THR A 7 -9.73 -10.06 2.87
N ASN A 8 -9.03 -10.07 4.01
CA ASN A 8 -8.68 -8.91 4.83
C ASN A 8 -7.51 -8.05 4.29
N PHE A 9 -7.19 -8.10 3.00
CA PHE A 9 -6.17 -7.24 2.40
C PHE A 9 -6.49 -6.91 0.94
N ILE A 10 -5.94 -5.80 0.44
CA ILE A 10 -6.02 -5.41 -0.98
C ILE A 10 -4.61 -5.35 -1.59
N LEU A 11 -4.50 -5.71 -2.87
CA LEU A 11 -3.30 -5.45 -3.68
C LEU A 11 -3.51 -4.17 -4.48
N ILE A 12 -2.56 -3.26 -4.37
CA ILE A 12 -2.57 -1.96 -5.05
C ILE A 12 -1.35 -1.90 -5.96
N GLU A 13 -1.59 -1.67 -7.25
CA GLU A 13 -0.54 -1.46 -8.24
C GLU A 13 -0.09 0.00 -8.20
N LEU A 14 1.19 0.22 -7.89
CA LEU A 14 1.84 1.52 -7.82
C LEU A 14 2.97 1.67 -8.86
N GLY A 15 3.17 0.65 -9.70
CA GLY A 15 4.24 0.61 -10.69
C GLY A 15 5.63 0.43 -10.06
N PRO A 16 6.71 0.71 -10.81
CA PRO A 16 8.09 0.45 -10.40
C PRO A 16 8.50 1.11 -9.07
N LYS A 17 7.81 2.19 -8.69
CA LYS A 17 8.07 2.96 -7.46
C LYS A 17 7.41 2.35 -6.21
N SER A 18 6.78 1.18 -6.30
CA SER A 18 6.05 0.58 -5.17
C SER A 18 6.91 0.42 -3.90
N GLY A 19 8.21 0.13 -4.06
CA GLY A 19 9.16 0.01 -2.95
C GLY A 19 9.44 1.35 -2.27
N GLU A 20 9.63 2.41 -3.07
CA GLU A 20 9.81 3.78 -2.55
C GLU A 20 8.56 4.27 -1.83
N VAL A 21 7.37 4.01 -2.38
CA VAL A 21 6.10 4.38 -1.76
C VAL A 21 5.92 3.65 -0.42
N ALA A 22 6.22 2.35 -0.36
CA ALA A 22 6.19 1.60 0.89
C ALA A 22 7.15 2.19 1.95
N GLY A 23 8.37 2.58 1.54
CA GLY A 23 9.33 3.23 2.44
C GLY A 23 8.87 4.62 2.91
N LYS A 24 8.23 5.42 2.04
CA LYS A 24 7.67 6.73 2.41
C LYS A 24 6.49 6.59 3.38
N LEU A 25 5.61 5.61 3.17
CA LEU A 25 4.52 5.28 4.09
C LEU A 25 5.05 4.85 5.46
N LEU A 26 6.09 4.01 5.48
CA LEU A 26 6.74 3.57 6.71
C LEU A 26 7.25 4.77 7.54
N LYS A 27 7.89 5.75 6.89
CA LYS A 27 8.33 7.01 7.55
C LYS A 27 7.17 7.85 8.12
N LYS A 28 5.94 7.64 7.65
CA LYS A 28 4.71 8.29 8.17
C LYS A 28 3.99 7.44 9.24
N GLY A 29 4.59 6.32 9.66
CA GLY A 29 4.01 5.38 10.61
C GLY A 29 2.90 4.51 10.01
N VAL A 30 2.89 4.33 8.68
CA VAL A 30 1.93 3.47 7.97
C VAL A 30 2.69 2.29 7.36
N ILE A 31 2.55 1.11 7.95
CA ILE A 31 3.27 -0.08 7.52
C ILE A 31 2.45 -0.81 6.46
N VAL A 32 3.05 -0.99 5.28
CA VAL A 32 2.49 -1.79 4.18
C VAL A 32 3.53 -2.81 3.70
N ARG A 33 3.07 -3.92 3.11
CA ARG A 33 3.98 -4.96 2.61
C ARG A 33 4.26 -4.72 1.13
N ASN A 34 5.52 -4.46 0.78
CA ASN A 34 5.94 -4.53 -0.61
C ASN A 34 5.98 -5.98 -1.08
N MET A 35 5.49 -6.26 -2.30
CA MET A 35 5.33 -7.63 -2.80
C MET A 35 6.47 -8.09 -3.72
N LYS A 36 7.61 -7.37 -3.75
CA LYS A 36 8.79 -7.74 -4.58
C LYS A 36 9.28 -9.16 -4.34
N ALA A 37 9.24 -9.65 -3.11
CA ALA A 37 9.66 -11.02 -2.78
C ALA A 37 8.76 -12.11 -3.42
N TRP A 38 7.58 -11.74 -3.93
CA TRP A 38 6.64 -12.63 -4.62
C TRP A 38 6.58 -12.37 -6.13
N GLY A 39 7.59 -11.69 -6.71
CA GLY A 39 7.59 -11.31 -8.13
C GLY A 39 6.64 -10.16 -8.48
N LEU A 40 5.89 -9.62 -7.51
CA LEU A 40 4.94 -8.52 -7.69
C LEU A 40 5.57 -7.19 -7.27
N GLY A 41 6.75 -6.88 -7.82
CA GLY A 41 7.54 -5.69 -7.48
C GLY A 41 6.87 -4.35 -7.79
N ASN A 42 5.74 -4.34 -8.51
CA ASN A 42 4.94 -3.15 -8.78
C ASN A 42 3.77 -2.97 -7.80
N PHE A 43 3.61 -3.88 -6.84
CA PHE A 43 2.46 -3.92 -5.94
C PHE A 43 2.86 -3.77 -4.48
N ILE A 44 1.93 -3.19 -3.74
CA ILE A 44 1.89 -3.29 -2.28
C ILE A 44 0.64 -4.06 -1.86
N ARG A 45 0.76 -4.79 -0.74
CA ARG A 45 -0.36 -5.39 -0.04
C ARG A 45 -0.69 -4.57 1.19
N VAL A 46 -1.95 -4.18 1.32
CA VAL A 46 -2.48 -3.38 2.43
C VAL A 46 -3.55 -4.19 3.14
N THR A 47 -3.35 -4.47 4.42
CA THR A 47 -4.38 -5.11 5.25
C THR A 47 -5.50 -4.10 5.52
N ILE A 48 -6.75 -4.56 5.44
CA ILE A 48 -7.92 -3.74 5.79
C ILE A 48 -8.01 -3.71 7.32
N GLY A 49 -7.72 -2.53 7.89
CA GLY A 49 -7.80 -2.29 9.33
C GLY A 49 -9.09 -1.58 9.73
N LYS A 50 -9.06 -0.90 10.88
CA LYS A 50 -10.14 -0.01 11.34
C LYS A 50 -10.34 1.16 10.37
N LYS A 51 -11.51 1.78 10.41
CA LYS A 51 -11.89 2.90 9.54
C LYS A 51 -10.90 4.05 9.60
N GLU A 52 -10.37 4.35 10.79
CA GLU A 52 -9.43 5.42 11.07
C GLU A 52 -8.05 5.12 10.46
N GLU A 53 -7.60 3.87 10.57
CA GLU A 53 -6.35 3.39 9.97
C GLU A 53 -6.43 3.46 8.44
N ASN A 54 -7.56 3.03 7.87
CA ASN A 54 -7.82 3.08 6.43
C ASN A 54 -7.84 4.54 5.93
N LYS A 55 -8.49 5.45 6.67
CA LYS A 55 -8.49 6.89 6.35
C LYS A 55 -7.07 7.48 6.40
N ARG A 56 -6.28 7.12 7.42
CA ARG A 56 -4.89 7.56 7.56
C ARG A 56 -4.03 7.06 6.39
N PHE A 57 -4.16 5.78 6.04
CA PHE A 57 -3.48 5.20 4.89
C PHE A 57 -3.81 5.96 3.60
N VAL A 58 -5.09 6.16 3.29
CA VAL A 58 -5.50 6.87 2.07
C VAL A 58 -4.98 8.31 2.05
N LYS A 59 -5.03 9.01 3.20
CA LYS A 59 -4.52 10.38 3.32
C LYS A 59 -3.02 10.47 3.03
N GLU A 60 -2.22 9.61 3.66
CA GLU A 60 -0.76 9.63 3.47
C GLU A 60 -0.36 9.11 2.09
N LEU A 61 -1.06 8.11 1.56
CA LEU A 61 -0.82 7.63 0.20
C LEU A 61 -1.04 8.75 -0.82
N LYS A 62 -2.16 9.50 -0.75
CA LYS A 62 -2.42 10.63 -1.66
C LYS A 62 -1.29 11.66 -1.68
N LYS A 63 -0.68 11.98 -0.52
CA LYS A 63 0.46 12.91 -0.45
C LYS A 63 1.74 12.40 -1.10
N ILE A 64 1.85 11.09 -1.35
CA ILE A 64 3.06 10.45 -1.87
C ILE A 64 2.97 10.21 -3.39
N ILE A 65 1.77 9.92 -3.91
CA ILE A 65 1.54 9.64 -5.34
C ILE A 65 1.09 10.86 -6.15
N ILE A 66 0.68 11.95 -5.49
CA ILE A 66 0.59 13.29 -6.09
C ILE A 66 1.99 13.91 -6.07
#